data_AF-A0A359M608-F1
#
_entry.id   AF-A0A359M608-F1
#
_cell.length_a   1.000
_cell.length_b   1.000
_cell.length_c   1.000
_cell.angle_alpha   90.00
_cell.angle_beta   90.00
_cell.angle_gamma   90.00
#
_symmetry.space_group_name_H-M   'P 1'
#
loop_
_entity.id
_entity.type
_entity.pdbx_description
1 polymer ?
#
loop_
_entity_poly.entity_id
_entity_poly.type
_entity_poly.pdbx_seq_one_letter_code
_entity_poly.pdbx_strand_id
1 'polypeptide(L)' 'FGRIQELGGVADDEMARVFNLGIGMILVVAKPDLKKAERVLARLNETPYRIGVVKPARAPKPRVVYK' A
#
# COMPACT_ATOMS: atom_id res chain seq x y z
N PHE A 1 -9.12 4.81 -10.44
CA PHE A 1 -8.39 3.92 -11.38
C PHE A 1 -9.30 2.92 -12.12
N GLY A 2 -10.43 2.48 -11.55
CA GLY A 2 -11.32 1.51 -12.23
C GLY A 2 -11.78 1.89 -13.64
N ARG A 3 -12.02 3.18 -13.92
CA ARG A 3 -12.38 3.62 -15.28
C ARG A 3 -11.25 3.45 -16.30
N ILE A 4 -10.00 3.68 -15.90
CA ILE A 4 -8.82 3.48 -16.77
C ILE A 4 -8.67 1.99 -17.07
N GLN A 5 -8.85 1.16 -16.04
CA GLN A 5 -8.78 -0.29 -16.17
C GLN A 5 -9.85 -0.84 -17.13
N GLU A 6 -11.10 -0.42 -16.94
CA GLU A 6 -12.24 -0.82 -17.77
C GLU A 6 -12.03 -0.44 -19.23
N LEU A 7 -11.67 0.82 -19.51
CA LEU A 7 -11.49 1.31 -20.88
C LEU A 7 -10.25 0.69 -21.57
N GLY A 8 -9.20 0.38 -20.80
CA GLY A 8 -7.97 -0.18 -21.33
C GLY A 8 -7.93 -1.71 -21.38
N GLY A 9 -8.92 -2.41 -20.80
CA GLY A 9 -8.91 -3.87 -20.68
C GLY A 9 -7.70 -4.39 -19.89
N VAL A 10 -7.25 -3.66 -18.87
CA VAL A 10 -6.01 -3.97 -18.13
C VAL A 10 -6.31 -4.99 -17.01
N ALA A 11 -5.48 -6.03 -16.92
CA ALA A 11 -5.58 -7.02 -15.85
C ALA A 11 -5.21 -6.42 -14.48
N ASP A 12 -5.77 -6.99 -13.40
CA ASP A 12 -5.57 -6.48 -12.03
C ASP A 12 -4.11 -6.47 -11.59
N ASP A 13 -3.34 -7.49 -11.97
CA ASP A 13 -1.93 -7.62 -11.61
C ASP A 13 -1.06 -6.56 -12.31
N GLU A 14 -1.40 -6.22 -13.56
CA GLU A 14 -0.77 -5.15 -14.29
C GLU A 14 -1.17 -3.77 -13.73
N MET A 15 -2.43 -3.59 -13.36
CA MET A 15 -2.90 -2.39 -12.67
C MET A 15 -2.11 -2.11 -11.38
N ALA A 16 -1.86 -3.15 -10.58
CA ALA A 16 -1.11 -3.05 -9.32
C ALA A 16 0.40 -2.86 -9.50
N ARG A 17 0.95 -3.16 -10.68
CA ARG A 17 2.37 -2.95 -11.01
C ARG A 17 2.64 -1.56 -11.57
N VAL A 18 1.71 -1.05 -12.39
CA VAL A 18 1.90 0.20 -13.14
C VAL A 18 1.36 1.40 -12.38
N PHE A 19 0.22 1.25 -11.70
CA PHE A 19 -0.44 2.36 -11.01
C PHE A 19 -0.32 2.22 -9.49
N ASN A 20 -0.32 3.35 -8.81
CA ASN A 20 -0.29 3.40 -7.34
C ASN A 20 -1.62 2.96 -6.69
N LEU A 21 -2.69 2.88 -7.48
CA LEU A 21 -4.05 2.53 -7.04
C LEU A 21 -4.56 3.34 -5.84
N GLY A 22 -4.08 4.57 -5.67
CA GLY A 22 -4.46 5.48 -4.58
C GLY A 22 -3.49 5.50 -3.40
N ILE A 23 -2.43 4.69 -3.39
CA ILE A 23 -1.40 4.69 -2.34
C ILE A 23 -0.10 5.31 -2.88
N GLY A 24 0.07 6.62 -2.66
CA GLY A 24 1.25 7.35 -3.13
C GLY A 24 2.53 7.10 -2.32
N MET A 25 2.39 6.69 -1.05
CA MET A 25 3.51 6.47 -0.14
C MET A 25 3.20 5.37 0.87
N ILE A 26 4.22 4.58 1.22
CA ILE A 26 4.14 3.54 2.24
C ILE A 26 5.22 3.80 3.29
N LEU A 27 4.82 3.87 4.56
CA LEU A 27 5.71 4.03 5.71
C LEU A 27 5.74 2.72 6.51
N VAL A 28 6.94 2.22 6.81
CA VAL A 28 7.12 1.06 7.69
C VAL A 28 7.55 1.56 9.07
N VAL A 29 6.74 1.27 10.08
CA VAL A 29 7.01 1.66 11.48
C VAL A 29 6.91 0.46 12.40
N ALA A 30 7.58 0.54 13.55
CA ALA A 30 7.40 -0.45 14.60
C ALA A 30 5.96 -0.41 15.13
N LYS A 31 5.42 -1.57 15.54
CA LYS A 31 4.06 -1.69 16.04
C LYS A 31 3.73 -0.71 17.19
N PRO A 32 4.63 -0.45 18.17
CA PRO A 32 4.38 0.53 19.22
C PRO A 32 4.23 1.97 18.72
N ASP A 33 4.85 2.30 17.59
CA ASP A 33 4.88 3.67 17.04
C ASP A 33 3.69 4.00 16.13
N LEU A 34 2.80 3.05 15.84
CA LEU A 34 1.65 3.25 14.93
C LEU A 34 0.82 4.49 15.29
N LYS A 35 0.42 4.62 16.56
CA LYS A 35 -0.37 5.77 17.04
C LYS A 35 0.41 7.09 16.99
N LYS A 36 1.75 7.04 17.07
CA LYS A 36 2.58 8.23 16.93
C LYS A 36 2.64 8.64 15.46
N ALA A 37 2.88 7.70 14.56
CA ALA A 37 2.90 7.94 13.13
C ALA A 37 1.57 8.52 12.61
N GLU A 38 0.44 7.93 13.00
CA GLU A 38 -0.90 8.43 12.63
C GLU A 38 -1.13 9.86 13.09
N ARG A 39 -0.73 10.20 14.32
CA ARG A 39 -0.84 11.57 14.83
C ARG A 39 0.03 12.56 14.08
N VAL A 40 1.24 12.17 13.69
CA VAL A 40 2.14 13.03 12.90
C VAL A 40 1.53 13.28 11.53
N LEU A 41 1.04 12.23 10.86
CA LEU A 41 0.43 12.34 9.52
C LEU A 41 -0.86 13.17 9.57
N ALA A 42 -1.72 12.97 10.57
CA ALA A 42 -2.91 13.79 10.75
C ALA A 42 -2.59 15.28 10.94
N ARG A 43 -1.50 15.62 11.64
CA ARG A 43 -1.04 17.02 11.79
C ARG A 43 -0.52 17.62 10.49
N LEU A 44 -0.10 16.79 9.54
CA LEU A 44 0.29 17.21 8.20
C LEU A 44 -0.90 17.26 7.23
N ASN A 45 -2.14 17.11 7.73
CA ASN A 45 -3.37 16.97 6.93
C ASN A 45 -3.38 15.76 5.98
N GLU A 46 -2.59 14.74 6.29
CA GLU A 46 -2.59 13.47 5.56
C GLU A 46 -3.64 12.51 6.13
N THR A 47 -4.17 11.64 5.27
CA THR A 47 -5.12 10.57 5.67
C THR A 47 -4.44 9.20 5.55
N PRO A 48 -3.72 8.73 6.58
CA PRO A 48 -3.00 7.46 6.50
C PRO A 48 -3.93 6.26 6.65
N TYR A 49 -3.60 5.19 5.92
CA TYR A 49 -4.28 3.90 6.02
C TYR A 49 -3.31 2.82 6.51
N ARG A 50 -3.78 1.94 7.41
CA ARG A 50 -3.06 0.74 7.79
C ARG A 50 -3.30 -0.33 6.73
N ILE A 51 -2.37 -0.45 5.78
CA ILE A 51 -2.56 -1.30 4.59
C ILE A 51 -1.88 -2.68 4.68
N GLY A 52 -1.13 -2.98 5.75
CA GLY A 52 -0.49 -4.28 5.88
C GLY A 52 0.52 -4.42 7.01
N VAL A 53 1.30 -5.50 6.93
CA VAL A 53 2.36 -5.85 7.88
C VAL A 53 3.54 -6.48 7.15
N VAL A 54 4.76 -6.16 7.58
CA VAL A 54 5.98 -6.82 7.09
C VAL A 54 6.16 -8.13 7.85
N LYS A 55 6.40 -9.22 7.12
CA LYS A 55 6.66 -10.56 7.69
C LYS A 55 8.00 -11.09 7.16
N PRO A 56 8.72 -11.92 7.93
CA PRO A 56 9.87 -12.63 7.41
C PRO A 56 9.50 -13.45 6.17
N ALA A 57 10.27 -13.29 5.10
CA ALA A 57 10.10 -14.03 3.85
C ALA A 57 11.43 -14.71 3.49
N ARG A 58 11.36 -16.01 3.19
CA ARG A 58 12.46 -16.79 2.61
C ARG A 58 12.10 -17.13 1.16
N ALA A 59 13.10 -17.16 0.28
CA ALA A 59 12.91 -17.59 -1.09
C ALA A 59 12.34 -19.03 -1.11
N PRO A 60 11.45 -19.37 -2.06
CA PRO A 60 11.00 -18.59 -3.23
C PRO A 60 9.69 -17.80 -3.01
N LYS A 61 9.33 -17.43 -1.78
CA LYS A 61 8.03 -16.79 -1.51
C LYS A 61 7.91 -15.39 -2.18
N PRO A 62 6.71 -15.02 -2.68
CA PRO A 62 6.44 -13.67 -3.15
C PRO A 62 6.79 -12.61 -2.10
N ARG A 63 7.39 -11.49 -2.54
CA ARG A 63 7.83 -10.39 -1.65
C ARG A 63 6.68 -9.45 -1.25
N VAL A 64 5.62 -9.41 -2.05
CA VAL A 64 4.41 -8.64 -1.81
C VAL A 64 3.22 -9.54 -2.13
N VAL A 65 2.20 -9.53 -1.27
CA VAL A 65 0.97 -10.30 -1.45
C VAL A 65 -0.20 -9.37 -1.21
N TYR A 66 -0.98 -9.13 -2.25
CA TYR A 66 -2.26 -8.43 -2.15
C TYR A 66 -3.31 -9.44 -1.64
N LYS A 67 -4.09 -9.05 -0.63
CA LYS A 67 -5.13 -9.88 0.00
C LYS A 67 -6.43 -9.12 0.11
#